data_AF-A0A139HZL6-F1
#
_entry.id   AF-A0A139HZL6-F1
#
_cell.length_a   1.000
_cell.length_b   1.000
_cell.length_c   1.000
_cell.angle_alpha   90.00
_cell.angle_beta   90.00
_cell.angle_gamma   90.00
#
_symmetry.space_group_name_H-M   'P 1'
#
loop_
_entity.id
_entity.type
_entity.pdbx_description
1 polymer ?
#
loop_
_entity_poly.entity_id
_entity_poly.type
_entity_poly.pdbx_seq_one_letter_code
_entity_poly.pdbx_strand_id
1 'polypeptide(L)'
;MFEVLSHFLRQSFFLRSPPLTEQNLPDQSGRIVIITGGYARVGKELAHIFYQRNATIYLAGRSAEKATKAIGDIKQAIRSSNGQLHFLHVDLADLITIKPAVDNFMKKESALHVLVNNAGTMFPPIGSMSAQGQEVQIATNCTGNFLFTKLLTPILEQTAANTKRSTVRVLWAASSGVDLLSPKTGGMRRDKSSNFLALESDDQMNYGMSKVGINSSHLNMPSTIRLEKTVKAPDVKQIEGRPDRVLAAIDDFAREEHFLINIGHDKGKKIVNLIAEEKPQIAVELGGYIGYSALLFASQMRKSATNPEKEQLYVQDLKVVEDLSLLKPGATIVADNVLIPGAPEYRKYVRGHKGLKTWSIPGLIVPSDLQDEMDISRVL
;
A
#
# COMPACT_ATOMS: atom_id res chain seq x y z
N MET A 1 15.23 -26.21 -0.36
CA MET A 1 14.51 -27.17 0.52
C MET A 1 14.83 -26.91 1.99
N PHE A 2 16.11 -26.82 2.38
CA PHE A 2 16.52 -26.54 3.76
C PHE A 2 16.02 -25.17 4.28
N GLU A 3 16.11 -24.11 3.47
CA GLU A 3 15.61 -22.76 3.86
C GLU A 3 14.09 -22.72 4.05
N VAL A 4 13.33 -23.30 3.11
CA VAL A 4 11.86 -23.38 3.20
C VAL A 4 11.43 -24.13 4.47
N LEU A 5 12.12 -25.24 4.78
CA LEU A 5 11.87 -26.00 6.00
C LEU A 5 12.24 -25.20 7.26
N SER A 6 13.36 -24.49 7.26
CA SER A 6 13.77 -23.62 8.37
C SER A 6 12.78 -22.48 8.62
N HIS A 7 12.31 -21.82 7.55
CA HIS A 7 11.29 -20.76 7.63
C HIS A 7 9.98 -21.31 8.19
N PHE A 8 9.52 -22.45 7.68
CA PHE A 8 8.33 -23.11 8.19
C PHE A 8 8.46 -23.45 9.68
N LEU A 9 9.56 -24.10 10.08
CA LEU A 9 9.77 -24.48 11.48
C LEU A 9 9.83 -23.25 12.42
N ARG A 10 10.51 -22.16 12.02
CA ARG A 10 10.55 -20.91 12.80
C ARG A 10 9.19 -20.23 12.91
N GLN A 11 8.39 -20.23 11.84
CA GLN A 11 7.07 -19.62 11.83
C GLN A 11 6.00 -20.46 12.56
N SER A 12 6.20 -21.78 12.70
CA SER A 12 5.19 -22.68 13.27
C SER A 12 5.48 -23.15 14.70
N PHE A 13 6.76 -23.33 15.07
CA PHE A 13 7.11 -23.99 16.34
C PHE A 13 8.00 -23.16 17.27
N PHE A 14 8.77 -22.21 16.72
CA PHE A 14 9.69 -21.37 17.51
C PHE A 14 9.23 -19.90 17.57
N LEU A 15 7.91 -19.70 17.72
CA LEU A 15 7.33 -18.39 17.87
C LEU A 15 7.71 -17.81 19.24
N ARG A 16 8.25 -16.59 19.23
CA ARG A 16 8.41 -15.82 20.47
C ARG A 16 7.04 -15.51 21.06
N SER A 17 6.93 -15.51 22.39
CA SER A 17 5.72 -15.06 23.07
C SER A 17 5.35 -13.65 22.60
N PRO A 18 4.06 -13.41 22.28
CA PRO A 18 3.63 -12.10 21.81
C PRO A 18 3.79 -11.07 22.94
N PRO A 19 4.35 -9.88 22.65
CA PRO A 19 4.52 -8.84 23.67
C PRO A 19 3.17 -8.25 24.14
N LEU A 20 2.13 -8.36 23.30
CA LEU A 20 0.76 -7.97 23.61
C LEU A 20 -0.15 -9.19 23.59
N THR A 21 -0.94 -9.35 24.64
CA THR A 21 -1.93 -10.42 24.85
C THR A 21 -3.25 -9.80 25.29
N GLU A 22 -4.29 -10.63 25.38
CA GLU A 22 -5.59 -10.25 25.97
C GLU A 22 -5.46 -9.71 27.41
N GLN A 23 -4.40 -10.10 28.13
CA GLN A 23 -4.16 -9.72 29.53
C GLN A 23 -3.50 -8.35 29.68
N ASN A 24 -2.68 -7.92 28.72
CA ASN A 24 -1.91 -6.67 28.84
C ASN A 24 -2.22 -5.63 27.76
N LEU A 25 -3.14 -5.91 26.82
CA LEU A 25 -3.60 -4.93 25.84
C LEU A 25 -4.22 -3.71 26.55
N PRO A 26 -3.71 -2.47 26.36
CA PRO A 26 -4.30 -1.29 26.99
C PRO A 26 -5.76 -1.08 26.59
N ASP A 27 -6.48 -0.26 27.35
CA ASP A 27 -7.85 0.14 26.99
C ASP A 27 -7.92 0.69 25.56
N GLN A 28 -8.96 0.27 24.82
CA GLN A 28 -9.19 0.62 23.42
C GLN A 28 -10.48 1.44 23.25
N SER A 29 -11.00 2.05 24.31
CA SER A 29 -12.18 2.93 24.24
C SER A 29 -11.98 4.03 23.19
N GLY A 30 -13.02 4.27 22.39
CA GLY A 30 -13.00 5.26 21.30
C GLY A 30 -12.25 4.80 20.05
N ARG A 31 -11.62 3.62 20.04
CA ARG A 31 -11.03 3.05 18.82
C ARG A 31 -12.04 2.25 18.03
N ILE A 32 -11.98 2.44 16.72
CA ILE A 32 -12.84 1.78 15.73
C ILE A 32 -11.98 0.79 14.94
N VAL A 33 -12.42 -0.46 14.92
CA VAL A 33 -11.71 -1.60 14.34
C VAL A 33 -12.60 -2.29 13.32
N ILE A 34 -12.10 -2.53 12.11
CA ILE A 34 -12.75 -3.42 11.13
C ILE A 34 -11.95 -4.72 11.05
N ILE A 35 -12.63 -5.86 11.15
CA ILE A 35 -12.02 -7.19 11.00
C ILE A 35 -12.76 -7.96 9.90
N THR A 36 -12.11 -8.18 8.76
CA THR A 36 -12.66 -9.06 7.72
C THR A 36 -12.60 -10.51 8.18
N GLY A 37 -13.70 -11.24 8.05
CA GLY A 37 -13.82 -12.59 8.61
C GLY A 37 -13.83 -12.62 10.14
N GLY A 38 -14.22 -11.53 10.79
CA GLY A 38 -14.20 -11.36 12.25
C GLY A 38 -15.19 -12.23 13.05
N TYR A 39 -16.04 -13.03 12.39
CA TYR A 39 -17.03 -13.89 13.05
C TYR A 39 -16.64 -15.38 13.09
N ALA A 40 -15.40 -15.73 12.72
CA ALA A 40 -14.90 -17.11 12.82
C ALA A 40 -13.40 -17.19 13.16
N ARG A 41 -13.00 -18.27 13.84
CA ARG A 41 -11.60 -18.65 14.11
C ARG A 41 -10.78 -17.47 14.67
N VAL A 42 -9.58 -17.24 14.16
CA VAL A 42 -8.65 -16.17 14.58
C VAL A 42 -9.31 -14.78 14.55
N GLY A 43 -10.15 -14.49 13.55
CA GLY A 43 -10.85 -13.22 13.47
C GLY A 43 -11.84 -13.01 14.61
N LYS A 44 -12.53 -14.07 15.06
CA LYS A 44 -13.45 -14.04 16.20
C LYS A 44 -12.71 -13.84 17.52
N GLU A 45 -11.59 -14.53 17.71
CA GLU A 45 -10.76 -14.33 18.91
C GLU A 45 -10.20 -12.90 18.97
N LEU A 46 -9.76 -12.35 17.84
CA LEU A 46 -9.31 -10.96 17.79
C LEU A 46 -10.45 -9.97 18.13
N ALA A 47 -11.66 -10.21 17.60
CA ALA A 47 -12.84 -9.43 17.96
C ALA A 47 -13.17 -9.52 19.46
N HIS A 48 -13.04 -10.72 20.05
CA HIS A 48 -13.22 -10.94 21.49
C HIS A 48 -12.23 -10.12 22.31
N ILE A 49 -10.94 -10.12 21.96
CA ILE A 49 -9.89 -9.36 22.66
C ILE A 49 -10.14 -7.84 22.57
N PHE A 50 -10.44 -7.32 21.37
CA PHE A 50 -10.75 -5.89 21.22
C PHE A 50 -12.03 -5.50 21.97
N TYR A 51 -13.05 -6.35 21.93
CA TYR A 51 -14.29 -6.12 22.67
C TYR A 51 -14.02 -6.11 24.17
N GLN A 52 -13.21 -7.03 24.70
CA GLN A 52 -12.81 -7.05 26.11
C GLN A 52 -12.13 -5.74 26.56
N ARG A 53 -11.51 -5.02 25.64
CA ARG A 53 -10.86 -3.73 25.87
C ARG A 53 -11.67 -2.53 25.36
N ASN A 54 -13.00 -2.64 25.34
CA ASN A 54 -13.94 -1.54 25.09
C ASN A 54 -13.88 -0.88 23.69
N ALA A 55 -13.28 -1.54 22.70
CA ALA A 55 -13.28 -1.01 21.32
C ALA A 55 -14.67 -1.09 20.67
N THR A 56 -14.87 -0.31 19.61
CA THR A 56 -15.96 -0.50 18.64
C THR A 56 -15.44 -1.37 17.49
N ILE A 57 -16.08 -2.52 17.25
CA ILE A 57 -15.62 -3.51 16.26
C ILE A 57 -16.71 -3.76 15.22
N TYR A 58 -16.31 -3.69 13.95
CA TYR A 58 -17.09 -4.09 12.80
C TYR A 58 -16.62 -5.46 12.30
N LEU A 59 -17.46 -6.48 12.45
CA LEU A 59 -17.25 -7.81 11.88
C LEU A 59 -17.67 -7.78 10.42
N ALA A 60 -16.68 -7.69 9.53
CA ALA A 60 -16.90 -7.53 8.11
C ALA A 60 -16.94 -8.90 7.40
N GLY A 61 -18.00 -9.16 6.64
CA GLY A 61 -18.10 -10.36 5.80
C GLY A 61 -19.49 -10.59 5.23
N ARG A 62 -19.67 -11.71 4.54
CA ARG A 62 -20.87 -11.98 3.72
C ARG A 62 -22.07 -12.55 4.48
N SER A 63 -21.86 -13.22 5.62
CA SER A 63 -22.95 -13.94 6.32
C SER A 63 -23.45 -13.17 7.55
N ALA A 64 -24.61 -12.54 7.41
CA ALA A 64 -25.28 -11.84 8.51
C ALA A 64 -25.60 -12.77 9.68
N GLU A 65 -26.10 -13.98 9.38
CA GLU A 65 -26.42 -15.00 10.40
C GLU A 65 -25.22 -15.37 11.26
N LYS A 66 -24.08 -15.70 10.63
CA LYS A 66 -22.84 -16.05 11.35
C LYS A 66 -22.31 -14.87 12.17
N ALA A 67 -22.42 -13.66 11.63
CA ALA A 67 -22.03 -12.45 12.36
C ALA A 67 -22.92 -12.24 13.59
N THR A 68 -24.24 -12.30 13.45
CA THR A 68 -25.19 -12.16 14.56
C THR A 68 -24.91 -13.18 15.66
N LYS A 69 -24.69 -14.44 15.31
CA LYS A 69 -24.31 -15.47 16.28
C LYS A 69 -23.00 -15.13 16.99
N ALA A 70 -21.95 -14.76 16.25
CA ALA A 70 -20.66 -14.43 16.84
C ALA A 70 -20.74 -13.21 17.77
N ILE A 71 -21.52 -12.19 17.41
CA ILE A 71 -21.77 -11.01 18.25
C ILE A 71 -22.46 -11.43 19.55
N GLY A 72 -23.49 -12.27 19.48
CA GLY A 72 -24.16 -12.82 20.65
C GLY A 72 -23.21 -13.59 21.57
N ASP A 73 -22.44 -14.52 20.99
CA ASP A 73 -21.45 -15.32 21.73
C ASP A 73 -20.43 -14.43 22.47
N ILE A 74 -19.86 -13.42 21.79
CA ILE A 74 -18.85 -12.51 22.39
C ILE A 74 -19.45 -11.65 23.50
N LYS A 75 -20.63 -11.07 23.27
CA LYS A 75 -21.32 -10.25 24.29
C LYS A 75 -21.70 -11.06 25.52
N GLN A 76 -22.11 -12.31 25.34
CA GLN A 76 -22.44 -13.21 26.44
C GLN A 76 -21.21 -13.55 27.28
N ALA A 77 -20.06 -13.77 26.64
CA ALA A 77 -18.79 -14.08 27.30
C ALA A 77 -18.21 -12.88 28.07
N ILE A 78 -18.36 -11.66 27.53
CA ILE A 78 -17.78 -10.45 28.13
C ILE A 78 -18.88 -9.43 28.46
N ARG A 79 -19.57 -9.65 29.58
CA ARG A 79 -20.67 -8.76 30.01
C ARG A 79 -20.20 -7.41 30.56
N SER A 80 -18.94 -7.30 30.95
CA SER A 80 -18.37 -6.09 31.58
C SER A 80 -17.85 -5.05 30.58
N SER A 81 -17.81 -5.38 29.30
CA SER A 81 -17.29 -4.47 28.27
C SER A 81 -18.30 -3.38 27.92
N ASN A 82 -17.78 -2.15 27.75
CA ASN A 82 -18.51 -1.01 27.18
C ASN A 82 -18.29 -0.86 25.66
N GLY A 83 -17.59 -1.82 25.05
CA GLY A 83 -17.34 -1.85 23.62
C GLY A 83 -18.60 -2.08 22.79
N GLN A 84 -18.48 -1.93 21.48
CA GLN A 84 -19.58 -2.17 20.55
C GLN A 84 -19.21 -3.18 19.47
N LEU A 85 -20.20 -3.93 19.01
CA LEU A 85 -20.04 -4.95 17.96
C LEU A 85 -21.11 -4.73 16.90
N HIS A 86 -20.66 -4.53 15.66
CA HIS A 86 -21.50 -4.28 14.51
C HIS A 86 -21.21 -5.29 13.42
N PHE A 87 -22.24 -5.66 12.65
CA PHE A 87 -22.06 -6.38 11.40
C PHE A 87 -21.86 -5.39 10.25
N LEU A 88 -20.83 -5.63 9.42
CA LEU A 88 -20.61 -4.92 8.17
C LEU A 88 -20.72 -5.93 7.02
N HIS A 89 -21.80 -5.87 6.25
CA HIS A 89 -21.95 -6.75 5.11
C HIS A 89 -20.98 -6.36 4.00
N VAL A 90 -20.08 -7.28 3.65
CA VAL A 90 -19.17 -7.16 2.50
C VAL A 90 -18.78 -8.56 2.03
N ASP A 91 -18.94 -8.85 0.74
CA ASP A 91 -18.41 -10.06 0.14
C ASP A 91 -17.16 -9.71 -0.67
N LEU A 92 -15.99 -10.17 -0.20
CA LEU A 92 -14.72 -9.90 -0.87
C LEU A 92 -14.58 -10.67 -2.19
N ALA A 93 -15.45 -11.65 -2.46
CA ALA A 93 -15.57 -12.30 -3.76
C ALA A 93 -16.60 -11.64 -4.69
N ASP A 94 -17.26 -10.56 -4.24
CA ASP A 94 -18.15 -9.76 -5.08
C ASP A 94 -17.87 -8.27 -4.91
N LEU A 95 -17.07 -7.74 -5.85
CA LEU A 95 -16.52 -6.39 -5.78
C LEU A 95 -17.59 -5.29 -5.74
N ILE A 96 -18.79 -5.53 -6.28
CA ILE A 96 -19.87 -4.54 -6.26
C ILE A 96 -20.42 -4.31 -4.85
N THR A 97 -20.23 -5.27 -3.94
CA THR A 97 -20.67 -5.14 -2.53
C THR A 97 -19.75 -4.23 -1.71
N ILE A 98 -18.51 -4.02 -2.16
CA ILE A 98 -17.46 -3.38 -1.38
C ILE A 98 -17.71 -1.89 -1.21
N LYS A 99 -18.02 -1.15 -2.29
CA LYS A 99 -18.27 0.30 -2.21
C LYS A 99 -19.49 0.64 -1.34
N PRO A 100 -20.65 -0.02 -1.50
CA PRO A 100 -21.78 0.17 -0.58
C PRO A 100 -21.44 -0.11 0.88
N ALA A 101 -20.63 -1.14 1.17
CA ALA A 101 -20.19 -1.43 2.53
C ALA A 101 -19.36 -0.28 3.11
N VAL A 102 -18.38 0.21 2.34
CA VAL A 102 -17.53 1.34 2.73
C VAL A 102 -18.35 2.61 2.93
N ASP A 103 -19.29 2.92 2.05
CA ASP A 103 -20.18 4.08 2.20
C ASP A 103 -21.07 3.98 3.44
N ASN A 104 -21.61 2.80 3.71
CA ASN A 104 -22.42 2.56 4.91
C ASN A 104 -21.60 2.68 6.19
N PHE A 105 -20.33 2.28 6.17
CA PHE A 105 -19.40 2.49 7.28
C PHE A 105 -19.09 3.97 7.48
N MET A 106 -18.70 4.69 6.41
CA MET A 106 -18.34 6.12 6.48
C MET A 106 -19.53 7.04 6.82
N LYS A 107 -20.77 6.60 6.60
CA LYS A 107 -21.96 7.30 7.10
C LYS A 107 -22.14 7.21 8.62
N LYS A 108 -21.58 6.18 9.25
CA LYS A 108 -21.74 5.90 10.69
C LYS A 108 -20.52 6.35 11.49
N GLU A 109 -19.34 6.25 10.89
CA GLU A 109 -18.07 6.48 11.57
C GLU A 109 -17.26 7.58 10.88
N SER A 110 -16.65 8.45 11.68
CA SER A 110 -15.75 9.51 11.22
C SER A 110 -14.26 9.13 11.31
N ALA A 111 -13.95 7.95 11.87
CA ALA A 111 -12.59 7.47 12.03
C ALA A 111 -12.48 5.95 11.85
N LEU A 112 -11.30 5.49 11.45
CA LEU A 112 -10.92 4.07 11.41
C LEU A 112 -9.49 3.92 11.94
N HIS A 113 -9.33 3.20 13.05
CA HIS A 113 -8.05 3.08 13.73
C HIS A 113 -7.32 1.80 13.34
N VAL A 114 -8.04 0.70 13.17
CA VAL A 114 -7.44 -0.59 12.85
C VAL A 114 -8.24 -1.29 11.78
N LEU A 115 -7.61 -1.61 10.65
CA LEU A 115 -8.17 -2.48 9.63
C LEU A 115 -7.41 -3.81 9.64
N VAL A 116 -8.13 -4.91 9.82
CA VAL A 116 -7.58 -6.26 9.81
C VAL A 116 -8.13 -7.02 8.60
N ASN A 117 -7.32 -7.10 7.55
CA ASN A 117 -7.57 -7.92 6.36
C ASN A 117 -7.24 -9.39 6.68
N ASN A 118 -8.13 -10.03 7.44
CA ASN A 118 -7.97 -11.40 7.92
C ASN A 118 -8.74 -12.43 7.06
N ALA A 119 -9.84 -12.04 6.42
CA ALA A 119 -10.65 -12.95 5.63
C ALA A 119 -9.82 -13.63 4.52
N GLY A 120 -9.99 -14.94 4.41
CA GLY A 120 -9.44 -15.70 3.31
C GLY A 120 -10.18 -17.01 3.05
N THR A 121 -10.19 -17.41 1.79
CA THR A 121 -10.68 -18.68 1.28
C THR A 121 -9.49 -19.58 1.00
N MET A 122 -9.56 -20.82 1.49
CA MET A 122 -8.52 -21.85 1.31
C MET A 122 -9.21 -23.11 0.82
N PHE A 123 -8.71 -23.65 -0.28
CA PHE A 123 -9.17 -24.87 -0.93
C PHE A 123 -10.68 -24.96 -1.22
N PRO A 124 -11.26 -24.00 -1.96
CA PRO A 124 -12.62 -24.11 -2.47
C PRO A 124 -12.71 -25.24 -3.53
N PRO A 125 -13.92 -25.67 -3.91
CA PRO A 125 -14.09 -26.56 -5.06
C PRO A 125 -13.38 -25.99 -6.29
N ILE A 126 -12.60 -26.82 -7.00
CA ILE A 126 -11.85 -26.40 -8.19
C ILE A 126 -12.79 -25.77 -9.20
N GLY A 127 -12.36 -24.64 -9.77
CA GLY A 127 -13.17 -23.86 -10.72
C GLY A 127 -14.20 -22.94 -10.07
N SER A 128 -14.16 -22.75 -8.74
CA SER A 128 -14.97 -21.74 -8.06
C SER A 128 -14.57 -20.34 -8.53
N MET A 129 -15.56 -19.59 -9.02
CA MET A 129 -15.38 -18.23 -9.54
C MET A 129 -16.08 -17.20 -8.66
N SER A 130 -15.51 -16.00 -8.65
CA SER A 130 -16.09 -14.79 -8.07
C SER A 130 -17.22 -14.25 -8.95
N ALA A 131 -18.00 -13.30 -8.43
CA ALA A 131 -19.06 -12.66 -9.20
C ALA A 131 -18.55 -11.92 -10.46
N GLN A 132 -17.27 -11.53 -10.46
CA GLN A 132 -16.60 -10.88 -11.60
C GLN A 132 -15.77 -11.87 -12.44
N GLY A 133 -15.92 -13.17 -12.24
CA GLY A 133 -15.25 -14.20 -13.04
C GLY A 133 -13.76 -14.40 -12.72
N GLN A 134 -13.31 -13.95 -11.54
CA GLN A 134 -11.96 -14.25 -11.05
C GLN A 134 -11.96 -15.56 -10.26
N GLU A 135 -10.83 -16.27 -10.21
CA GLU A 135 -10.67 -17.38 -9.26
C GLU A 135 -10.96 -16.88 -7.82
N VAL A 136 -11.75 -17.64 -7.06
CA VAL A 136 -12.34 -17.15 -5.80
C VAL A 136 -11.30 -16.90 -4.70
N GLN A 137 -10.18 -17.62 -4.64
CA GLN A 137 -9.10 -17.37 -3.68
C GLN A 137 -8.36 -16.08 -4.04
N ILE A 138 -8.07 -15.85 -5.32
CA ILE A 138 -7.53 -14.57 -5.82
C ILE A 138 -8.49 -13.42 -5.51
N ALA A 139 -9.77 -13.58 -5.83
CA ALA A 139 -10.79 -12.57 -5.58
C ALA A 139 -10.89 -12.23 -4.10
N THR A 140 -11.11 -13.24 -3.25
CA THR A 140 -11.32 -13.04 -1.80
C THR A 140 -10.05 -12.55 -1.11
N ASN A 141 -8.93 -13.25 -1.31
CA ASN A 141 -7.73 -13.06 -0.47
C ASN A 141 -6.92 -11.84 -0.93
N CYS A 142 -6.99 -11.50 -2.23
CA CYS A 142 -6.19 -10.44 -2.83
C CYS A 142 -7.07 -9.29 -3.32
N THR A 143 -7.80 -9.46 -4.43
CA THR A 143 -8.46 -8.34 -5.14
C THR A 143 -9.49 -7.61 -4.27
N GLY A 144 -10.37 -8.35 -3.60
CA GLY A 144 -11.42 -7.80 -2.76
C GLY A 144 -10.86 -7.08 -1.53
N ASN A 145 -9.92 -7.70 -0.81
CA ASN A 145 -9.27 -7.03 0.33
C ASN A 145 -8.49 -5.78 -0.11
N PHE A 146 -7.84 -5.81 -1.28
CA PHE A 146 -7.16 -4.64 -1.85
C PHE A 146 -8.15 -3.52 -2.15
N LEU A 147 -9.24 -3.79 -2.87
CA LEU A 147 -10.24 -2.76 -3.18
C LEU A 147 -10.88 -2.21 -1.91
N PHE A 148 -11.23 -3.07 -0.96
CA PHE A 148 -11.80 -2.66 0.33
C PHE A 148 -10.85 -1.72 1.09
N THR A 149 -9.58 -2.08 1.18
CA THR A 149 -8.55 -1.26 1.83
C THR A 149 -8.34 0.07 1.08
N LYS A 150 -8.30 0.04 -0.26
CA LYS A 150 -8.13 1.23 -1.10
C LYS A 150 -9.26 2.24 -0.87
N LEU A 151 -10.50 1.76 -0.80
CA LEU A 151 -11.67 2.60 -0.56
C LEU A 151 -11.73 3.12 0.89
N LEU A 152 -11.18 2.40 1.87
CA LEU A 152 -11.03 2.85 3.26
C LEU A 152 -9.80 3.73 3.50
N THR A 153 -8.90 3.88 2.51
CA THR A 153 -7.66 4.65 2.68
C THR A 153 -7.91 6.11 3.08
N PRO A 154 -8.88 6.84 2.50
CA PRO A 154 -9.11 8.24 2.89
C PRO A 154 -9.44 8.41 4.38
N ILE A 155 -10.30 7.56 4.95
CA ILE A 155 -10.66 7.65 6.38
C ILE A 155 -9.51 7.18 7.29
N LEU A 156 -8.70 6.21 6.84
CA LEU A 156 -7.47 5.80 7.54
C LEU A 156 -6.45 6.94 7.60
N GLU A 157 -6.22 7.63 6.48
CA GLU A 157 -5.31 8.78 6.39
C GLU A 157 -5.81 9.96 7.23
N GLN A 158 -7.10 10.28 7.15
CA GLN A 158 -7.74 11.30 7.98
C GLN A 158 -7.61 10.97 9.47
N THR A 159 -7.82 9.71 9.85
CA THR A 159 -7.66 9.29 11.26
C THR A 159 -6.20 9.40 11.69
N ALA A 160 -5.25 9.00 10.85
CA ALA A 160 -3.82 9.06 11.16
C ALA A 160 -3.34 10.51 11.32
N ALA A 161 -3.84 11.45 10.51
CA ALA A 161 -3.52 12.87 10.60
C ALA A 161 -4.02 13.52 11.90
N ASN A 162 -5.11 13.00 12.47
CA ASN A 162 -5.77 13.58 13.66
C ASN A 162 -5.53 12.79 14.96
N THR A 163 -4.67 11.77 14.92
CA THR A 163 -4.35 10.93 16.09
C THR A 163 -2.85 10.92 16.37
N LYS A 164 -2.44 10.35 17.51
CA LYS A 164 -1.02 10.22 17.84
C LYS A 164 -0.31 9.36 16.80
N ARG A 165 0.97 9.64 16.55
CA ARG A 165 1.79 8.83 15.63
C ARG A 165 1.73 7.33 16.01
N SER A 166 1.69 6.47 15.00
CA SER A 166 1.68 5.00 15.12
C SER A 166 0.45 4.39 15.83
N THR A 167 -0.68 5.09 15.85
CA THR A 167 -1.94 4.56 16.41
C THR A 167 -2.89 3.98 15.37
N VAL A 168 -2.78 4.34 14.10
CA VAL A 168 -3.57 3.78 12.99
C VAL A 168 -2.81 2.65 12.34
N ARG A 169 -3.45 1.49 12.13
CA ARG A 169 -2.79 0.28 11.61
C ARG A 169 -3.65 -0.43 10.57
N VAL A 170 -3.00 -0.92 9.51
CA VAL A 170 -3.59 -1.86 8.56
C VAL A 170 -2.80 -3.17 8.65
N LEU A 171 -3.48 -4.26 8.99
CA LEU A 171 -2.90 -5.59 9.16
C LEU A 171 -3.45 -6.52 8.09
N TRP A 172 -2.61 -7.43 7.62
CA TRP A 172 -2.99 -8.44 6.64
C TRP A 172 -2.56 -9.82 7.09
N ALA A 173 -3.48 -10.78 7.00
CA ALA A 173 -3.19 -12.17 7.31
C ALA A 173 -2.41 -12.84 6.16
N ALA A 174 -1.09 -12.90 6.34
CA ALA A 174 -0.17 -13.64 5.47
C ALA A 174 -0.26 -15.17 5.71
N SER A 175 0.53 -15.94 4.97
CA SER A 175 0.60 -17.40 5.13
C SER A 175 1.96 -17.94 4.67
N SER A 176 2.46 -18.98 5.33
CA SER A 176 3.59 -19.77 4.84
C SER A 176 3.29 -20.49 3.52
N GLY A 177 2.03 -20.52 3.07
CA GLY A 177 1.66 -20.93 1.71
C GLY A 177 2.35 -20.12 0.61
N VAL A 178 2.85 -18.91 0.90
CA VAL A 178 3.72 -18.17 -0.01
C VAL A 178 4.98 -18.98 -0.33
N ASP A 179 5.65 -19.55 0.68
CA ASP A 179 6.89 -20.29 0.48
C ASP A 179 6.64 -21.74 0.05
N LEU A 180 5.53 -22.33 0.50
CA LEU A 180 5.24 -23.75 0.31
C LEU A 180 4.47 -24.06 -0.97
N LEU A 181 3.59 -23.16 -1.41
CA LEU A 181 2.57 -23.46 -2.42
C LEU A 181 2.62 -22.51 -3.62
N SER A 182 3.38 -21.41 -3.58
CA SER A 182 3.49 -20.53 -4.75
C SER A 182 4.42 -21.10 -5.83
N PRO A 183 4.34 -20.62 -7.09
CA PRO A 183 5.24 -21.05 -8.15
C PRO A 183 6.70 -20.86 -7.76
N LYS A 184 7.56 -21.86 -8.02
CA LYS A 184 9.00 -21.81 -7.69
C LYS A 184 9.77 -20.65 -8.32
N THR A 185 9.28 -20.10 -9.42
CA THR A 185 9.81 -18.91 -10.08
C THR A 185 9.54 -17.62 -9.30
N GLY A 186 8.73 -17.68 -8.24
CA GLY A 186 8.22 -16.54 -7.49
C GLY A 186 7.07 -15.84 -8.21
N GLY A 187 6.30 -15.06 -7.44
CA GLY A 187 5.29 -14.13 -7.98
C GLY A 187 3.89 -14.73 -8.20
N MET A 188 3.03 -13.92 -8.81
CA MET A 188 1.72 -14.35 -9.30
C MET A 188 1.80 -14.54 -10.81
N ARG A 189 1.23 -15.64 -11.32
CA ARG A 189 1.18 -15.87 -12.77
C ARG A 189 -0.01 -15.12 -13.37
N ARG A 190 0.21 -14.49 -14.53
CA ARG A 190 -0.84 -13.85 -15.31
C ARG A 190 -1.40 -14.86 -16.31
N ASP A 191 -2.72 -14.88 -16.46
CA ASP A 191 -3.34 -15.56 -17.58
C ASP A 191 -2.96 -14.82 -18.87
N LYS A 192 -2.47 -15.52 -19.88
CA LYS A 192 -2.13 -14.88 -21.16
C LYS A 192 -3.36 -14.56 -22.00
N SER A 193 -4.49 -15.19 -21.70
CA SER A 193 -5.76 -15.02 -22.42
C SER A 193 -6.72 -14.04 -21.75
N SER A 194 -6.41 -13.58 -20.54
CA SER A 194 -7.23 -12.60 -19.82
C SER A 194 -6.38 -11.53 -19.11
N ASN A 195 -7.04 -10.48 -18.62
CA ASN A 195 -6.39 -9.48 -17.76
C ASN A 195 -6.29 -9.92 -16.29
N PHE A 196 -6.65 -11.16 -15.99
CA PHE A 196 -6.67 -11.70 -14.63
C PHE A 196 -5.46 -12.61 -14.36
N LEU A 197 -5.27 -12.95 -13.09
CA LEU A 197 -4.25 -13.93 -12.69
C LEU A 197 -4.64 -15.31 -13.21
N ALA A 198 -3.63 -16.10 -13.60
CA ALA A 198 -3.83 -17.42 -14.18
C ALA A 198 -4.60 -18.32 -13.19
N LEU A 199 -5.70 -18.88 -13.66
CA LEU A 199 -6.35 -20.01 -13.03
C LEU A 199 -5.48 -21.23 -13.25
N GLU A 200 -4.83 -21.67 -12.19
CA GLU A 200 -4.09 -22.93 -12.23
C GLU A 200 -5.07 -24.05 -11.87
N SER A 201 -4.91 -25.22 -12.49
CA SER A 201 -5.68 -26.41 -12.11
C SER A 201 -5.31 -26.93 -10.71
N ASP A 202 -4.20 -26.43 -10.16
CA ASP A 202 -3.75 -26.66 -8.80
C ASP A 202 -4.27 -25.56 -7.85
N ASP A 203 -5.31 -25.91 -7.11
CA ASP A 203 -5.94 -25.10 -6.07
C ASP A 203 -4.96 -24.72 -4.92
N GLN A 204 -3.95 -25.54 -4.65
CA GLN A 204 -2.92 -25.16 -3.68
C GLN A 204 -2.03 -24.06 -4.24
N MET A 205 -1.71 -24.11 -5.53
CA MET A 205 -0.95 -23.06 -6.19
C MET A 205 -1.73 -21.75 -6.27
N ASN A 206 -3.03 -21.80 -6.55
CA ASN A 206 -3.92 -20.63 -6.48
C ASN A 206 -3.93 -20.00 -5.08
N TYR A 207 -4.00 -20.82 -4.02
CA TYR A 207 -3.86 -20.33 -2.65
C TYR A 207 -2.52 -19.62 -2.43
N GLY A 208 -1.41 -20.26 -2.81
CA GLY A 208 -0.06 -19.70 -2.70
C GLY A 208 0.08 -18.36 -3.42
N MET A 209 -0.37 -18.28 -4.67
CA MET A 209 -0.40 -17.04 -5.47
C MET A 209 -1.26 -15.96 -4.83
N SER A 210 -2.44 -16.30 -4.29
CA SER A 210 -3.31 -15.34 -3.61
C SER A 210 -2.61 -14.69 -2.40
N LYS A 211 -1.74 -15.43 -1.71
CA LYS A 211 -0.96 -14.95 -0.58
C LYS A 211 0.28 -14.16 -0.99
N VAL A 212 0.87 -14.45 -2.15
CA VAL A 212 1.87 -13.57 -2.79
C VAL A 212 1.24 -12.21 -3.16
N GLY A 213 0.00 -12.22 -3.66
CA GLY A 213 -0.76 -11.02 -3.99
C GLY A 213 -1.02 -10.11 -2.80
N ILE A 214 -1.23 -10.69 -1.62
CA ILE A 214 -1.28 -9.93 -0.36
C ILE A 214 0.01 -9.14 -0.16
N ASN A 215 1.19 -9.79 -0.21
CA ASN A 215 2.48 -9.11 -0.03
C ASN A 215 2.73 -8.00 -1.06
N SER A 216 2.27 -8.19 -2.29
CA SER A 216 2.38 -7.19 -3.36
C SER A 216 1.44 -6.01 -3.15
N SER A 217 0.23 -6.26 -2.65
CA SER A 217 -0.77 -5.22 -2.36
C SER A 217 -0.32 -4.26 -1.27
N HIS A 218 0.51 -4.71 -0.32
CA HIS A 218 1.15 -3.84 0.67
C HIS A 218 2.16 -2.86 0.06
N LEU A 219 2.82 -3.23 -1.05
CA LEU A 219 3.81 -2.38 -1.70
C LEU A 219 3.17 -1.15 -2.38
N ASN A 220 1.91 -1.25 -2.78
CA ASN A 220 1.18 -0.21 -3.51
C ASN A 220 0.33 0.71 -2.63
N MET A 221 0.48 0.63 -1.30
CA MET A 221 -0.18 1.56 -0.36
C MET A 221 0.70 2.79 -0.09
N PRO A 222 0.12 3.97 0.21
CA PRO A 222 0.87 5.19 0.51
C PRO A 222 1.96 4.95 1.57
N SER A 223 3.12 5.58 1.39
CA SER A 223 4.32 5.40 2.21
C SER A 223 4.13 5.73 3.70
N THR A 224 3.08 6.47 4.05
CA THR A 224 2.67 6.80 5.42
C THR A 224 2.17 5.60 6.23
N ILE A 225 1.88 4.45 5.60
CA ILE A 225 1.31 3.25 6.26
C ILE A 225 2.38 2.16 6.51
N ARG A 226 3.67 2.45 6.29
CA ARG A 226 4.74 1.44 6.34
C ARG A 226 5.79 1.75 7.40
N LEU A 227 5.94 0.84 8.37
CA LEU A 227 7.19 0.40 9.01
C LEU A 227 6.85 -0.35 10.31
N GLU A 228 7.23 -1.63 10.40
CA GLU A 228 7.73 -2.27 11.64
C GLU A 228 8.03 -3.74 11.36
N LYS A 229 9.31 -4.05 11.13
CA LYS A 229 9.93 -5.31 11.56
C LYS A 229 11.46 -5.17 11.59
N THR A 230 11.96 -5.08 12.82
CA THR A 230 13.20 -5.68 13.30
C THR A 230 14.50 -5.29 12.58
N VAL A 231 15.04 -4.15 12.97
CA VAL A 231 16.49 -3.94 13.04
C VAL A 231 16.78 -3.67 14.52
N LYS A 232 17.81 -4.31 15.13
CA LYS A 232 18.40 -3.79 16.37
C LYS A 232 18.87 -2.39 16.01
N ALA A 233 18.05 -1.39 16.30
CA ALA A 233 18.22 -0.08 15.70
C ALA A 233 19.57 0.51 16.14
N PRO A 234 20.54 0.74 15.24
CA PRO A 234 21.40 1.90 15.42
C PRO A 234 20.45 3.09 15.62
N ASP A 235 20.75 3.94 16.59
CA ASP A 235 19.92 5.08 17.02
C ASP A 235 19.21 5.69 15.80
N VAL A 236 17.89 5.48 15.68
CA VAL A 236 17.14 5.73 14.43
C VAL A 236 17.33 7.18 13.97
N LYS A 237 17.57 8.09 14.93
CA LYS A 237 17.89 9.49 14.68
C LYS A 237 19.20 9.70 13.90
N GLN A 238 20.15 8.79 14.00
CA GLN A 238 21.45 8.85 13.32
C GLN A 238 21.42 8.34 11.87
N ILE A 239 20.40 7.58 11.50
CA ILE A 239 20.25 6.99 10.15
C ILE A 239 19.12 7.65 9.33
N GLU A 240 18.18 8.33 9.99
CA GLU A 240 17.04 9.00 9.34
C GLU A 240 17.51 10.05 8.32
N GLY A 241 16.99 9.96 7.09
CA GLY A 241 17.36 10.88 6.00
C GLY A 241 18.78 10.68 5.44
N ARG A 242 19.50 9.63 5.84
CA ARG A 242 20.89 9.36 5.44
C ARG A 242 20.99 8.01 4.70
N PRO A 243 20.73 7.96 3.38
CA PRO A 243 20.75 6.72 2.61
C PRO A 243 22.05 5.91 2.73
N ASP A 244 23.19 6.59 2.86
CA ASP A 244 24.51 5.99 3.11
C ASP A 244 24.56 5.20 4.43
N ARG A 245 23.98 5.75 5.50
CA ARG A 245 23.93 5.11 6.81
C ARG A 245 22.94 3.95 6.86
N VAL A 246 21.83 4.06 6.12
CA VAL A 246 20.86 2.97 5.96
C VAL A 246 21.48 1.79 5.21
N LEU A 247 22.20 2.04 4.12
CA LEU A 247 22.90 0.99 3.36
C LEU A 247 23.99 0.31 4.19
N ALA A 248 24.77 1.08 4.96
CA ALA A 248 25.77 0.54 5.88
C ALA A 248 25.13 -0.36 6.95
N ALA A 249 24.04 0.07 7.58
CA ALA A 249 23.33 -0.74 8.56
C ALA A 249 22.77 -2.05 7.97
N ILE A 250 22.32 -2.04 6.71
CA ILE A 250 21.89 -3.25 6.00
C ILE A 250 23.09 -4.19 5.77
N ASP A 251 24.24 -3.66 5.38
CA ASP A 251 25.47 -4.44 5.16
C ASP A 251 26.03 -5.03 6.46
N ASP A 252 26.04 -4.26 7.54
CA ASP A 252 26.50 -4.72 8.87
C ASP A 252 25.58 -5.81 9.39
N PHE A 253 24.25 -5.62 9.30
CA PHE A 253 23.28 -6.65 9.65
C PHE A 253 23.44 -7.93 8.81
N ALA A 254 23.68 -7.77 7.50
CA ALA A 254 23.88 -8.89 6.58
C ALA A 254 25.13 -9.73 6.89
N ARG A 255 26.16 -9.12 7.49
CA ARG A 255 27.44 -9.76 7.84
C ARG A 255 27.46 -10.31 9.25
N GLU A 256 26.92 -9.56 10.21
CA GLU A 256 27.15 -9.82 11.64
C GLU A 256 25.97 -10.54 12.31
N GLU A 257 24.75 -10.34 11.84
CA GLU A 257 23.54 -10.80 12.54
C GLU A 257 22.76 -11.84 11.72
N HIS A 258 22.67 -11.67 10.40
CA HIS A 258 21.95 -12.61 9.54
C HIS A 258 22.47 -12.59 8.11
N PHE A 259 22.82 -13.74 7.55
CA PHE A 259 23.19 -13.81 6.14
C PHE A 259 22.03 -13.35 5.25
N LEU A 260 22.27 -12.28 4.46
CA LEU A 260 21.31 -11.72 3.50
C LEU A 260 21.99 -11.57 2.15
N ILE A 261 21.38 -12.14 1.11
CA ILE A 261 21.84 -11.95 -0.27
C ILE A 261 21.31 -10.59 -0.74
N ASN A 262 22.20 -9.61 -0.85
CA ASN A 262 21.89 -8.27 -1.35
C ASN A 262 22.86 -7.86 -2.47
N ILE A 263 22.71 -6.63 -2.98
CA ILE A 263 23.67 -6.08 -3.95
C ILE A 263 25.02 -5.86 -3.29
N GLY A 264 25.02 -5.31 -2.07
CA GLY A 264 26.21 -5.09 -1.27
C GLY A 264 27.17 -4.09 -1.90
N HIS A 265 28.29 -3.87 -1.21
CA HIS A 265 29.24 -2.82 -1.58
C HIS A 265 29.85 -2.98 -2.99
N ASP A 266 30.26 -4.19 -3.39
CA ASP A 266 30.95 -4.41 -4.69
C ASP A 266 30.06 -4.12 -5.91
N LYS A 267 28.93 -4.86 -6.04
CA LYS A 267 27.99 -4.65 -7.14
C LYS A 267 27.35 -3.27 -7.04
N GLY A 268 27.13 -2.76 -5.84
CA GLY A 268 26.57 -1.44 -5.60
C GLY A 268 27.45 -0.33 -6.17
N LYS A 269 28.77 -0.42 -5.97
CA LYS A 269 29.73 0.54 -6.54
C LYS A 269 29.68 0.57 -8.06
N LYS A 270 29.56 -0.58 -8.72
CA LYS A 270 29.45 -0.67 -10.19
C LYS A 270 28.18 0.01 -10.70
N ILE A 271 27.05 -0.20 -10.02
CA ILE A 271 25.78 0.44 -10.38
C ILE A 271 25.80 1.95 -10.11
N VAL A 272 26.45 2.37 -9.02
CA VAL A 272 26.64 3.80 -8.70
C VAL A 272 27.43 4.50 -9.80
N ASN A 273 28.53 3.90 -10.26
CA ASN A 273 29.31 4.44 -11.36
C ASN A 273 28.47 4.51 -12.64
N LEU A 274 27.74 3.44 -12.96
CA LEU A 274 26.87 3.41 -14.14
C LEU A 274 25.79 4.51 -14.09
N ILE A 275 25.15 4.75 -12.94
CA ILE A 275 24.16 5.83 -12.79
C ILE A 275 24.82 7.21 -12.91
N ALA A 276 26.04 7.38 -12.40
CA ALA A 276 26.79 8.63 -12.52
C ALA A 276 27.22 8.93 -13.96
N GLU A 277 27.58 7.88 -14.71
CA GLU A 277 28.00 7.94 -16.12
C GLU A 277 26.80 8.17 -17.04
N GLU A 278 25.76 7.32 -16.93
CA GLU A 278 24.62 7.30 -17.83
C GLU A 278 23.55 8.36 -17.50
N LYS A 279 23.54 8.88 -16.26
CA LYS A 279 22.57 9.87 -15.75
C LYS A 279 21.12 9.55 -16.15
N PRO A 280 20.62 8.33 -15.88
CA PRO A 280 19.30 7.93 -16.34
C PRO A 280 18.20 8.79 -15.69
N GLN A 281 17.23 9.22 -16.48
CA GLN A 281 16.03 9.93 -15.97
C GLN A 281 15.07 8.97 -15.25
N ILE A 282 15.03 7.70 -15.66
CA ILE A 282 14.19 6.65 -15.08
C ILE A 282 15.04 5.41 -14.85
N ALA A 283 15.03 4.87 -13.63
CA ALA A 283 15.63 3.60 -13.30
C ALA A 283 14.56 2.65 -12.75
N VAL A 284 14.48 1.44 -13.32
CA VAL A 284 13.54 0.40 -12.90
C VAL A 284 14.31 -0.71 -12.20
N GLU A 285 13.97 -0.96 -10.93
CA GLU A 285 14.45 -2.14 -10.21
C GLU A 285 13.45 -3.28 -10.38
N LEU A 286 13.94 -4.44 -10.80
CA LEU A 286 13.16 -5.69 -10.83
C LEU A 286 13.66 -6.61 -9.72
N GLY A 287 12.77 -7.01 -8.79
CA GLY A 287 13.08 -7.97 -7.72
C GLY A 287 13.66 -7.37 -6.44
N GLY A 288 13.12 -6.24 -5.96
CA GLY A 288 13.54 -5.65 -4.68
C GLY A 288 13.23 -6.55 -3.48
N TYR A 289 14.26 -6.93 -2.73
CA TYR A 289 14.13 -7.81 -1.55
C TYR A 289 14.06 -7.01 -0.24
N ILE A 290 15.09 -6.20 0.04
CA ILE A 290 15.23 -5.39 1.26
C ILE A 290 15.38 -3.89 0.97
N GLY A 291 15.11 -3.46 -0.26
CA GLY A 291 15.17 -2.05 -0.68
C GLY A 291 16.57 -1.46 -0.83
N TYR A 292 17.64 -2.27 -0.71
CA TYR A 292 19.03 -1.83 -0.84
C TYR A 292 19.29 -1.13 -2.19
N SER A 293 18.90 -1.75 -3.30
CA SER A 293 19.07 -1.18 -4.64
C SER A 293 18.25 0.09 -4.84
N ALA A 294 16.97 0.09 -4.46
CA ALA A 294 16.13 1.27 -4.52
C ALA A 294 16.75 2.48 -3.80
N LEU A 295 17.25 2.27 -2.58
CA LEU A 295 17.94 3.30 -1.80
C LEU A 295 19.23 3.77 -2.48
N LEU A 296 20.02 2.84 -3.00
CA LEU A 296 21.26 3.13 -3.71
C LEU A 296 21.00 3.92 -5.00
N PHE A 297 20.00 3.52 -5.80
CA PHE A 297 19.65 4.14 -7.08
C PHE A 297 19.09 5.53 -6.83
N ALA A 298 18.11 5.67 -5.93
CA ALA A 298 17.52 6.96 -5.60
C ALA A 298 18.55 7.95 -5.01
N SER A 299 19.48 7.46 -4.18
CA SER A 299 20.57 8.29 -3.64
C SER A 299 21.52 8.74 -4.75
N GLN A 300 21.94 7.84 -5.64
CA GLN A 300 22.89 8.17 -6.69
C GLN A 300 22.26 9.01 -7.81
N MET A 301 21.02 8.71 -8.22
CA MET A 301 20.27 9.53 -9.17
C MET A 301 20.08 10.95 -8.63
N ARG A 302 19.82 11.10 -7.31
CA ARG A 302 19.75 12.43 -6.67
C ARG A 302 21.09 13.17 -6.69
N LYS A 303 22.21 12.48 -6.47
CA LYS A 303 23.56 13.08 -6.52
C LYS A 303 24.00 13.42 -7.94
N SER A 304 23.57 12.60 -8.91
CA SER A 304 23.87 12.78 -10.34
C SER A 304 22.92 13.76 -11.01
N ALA A 305 21.79 14.07 -10.36
CA ALA A 305 20.87 15.13 -10.73
C ALA A 305 21.46 16.51 -10.37
N THR A 306 22.35 17.01 -11.23
CA THR A 306 22.48 18.46 -11.43
C THR A 306 21.15 18.94 -12.00
N ASN A 307 20.34 19.62 -11.20
CA ASN A 307 18.96 19.95 -11.54
C ASN A 307 18.85 21.33 -12.19
N PRO A 308 18.47 21.39 -13.49
CA PRO A 308 17.66 22.49 -14.01
C PRO A 308 16.37 22.05 -14.74
N GLU A 309 15.95 20.79 -14.72
CA GLU A 309 14.88 20.28 -15.61
C GLU A 309 13.52 19.98 -14.94
N LYS A 310 13.05 20.81 -14.01
CA LYS A 310 11.70 20.61 -13.44
C LYS A 310 10.54 21.17 -14.29
N GLU A 311 10.81 21.94 -15.35
CA GLU A 311 9.76 22.67 -16.10
C GLU A 311 9.65 22.32 -17.59
N GLN A 312 10.47 21.38 -18.10
CA GLN A 312 10.32 20.85 -19.46
C GLN A 312 9.10 19.94 -19.63
N LEU A 313 8.47 19.49 -18.54
CA LEU A 313 7.34 18.54 -18.58
C LEU A 313 5.99 19.20 -18.89
N TYR A 314 5.86 20.53 -18.78
CA TYR A 314 4.58 21.22 -19.00
C TYR A 314 3.99 20.95 -20.39
N VAL A 315 4.83 20.83 -21.41
CA VAL A 315 4.38 20.48 -22.78
C VAL A 315 3.85 19.06 -22.84
N GLN A 316 4.58 18.11 -22.25
CA GLN A 316 4.23 16.70 -22.31
C GLN A 316 2.98 16.41 -21.49
N ASP A 317 2.88 17.00 -20.29
CA ASP A 317 1.71 16.89 -19.43
C ASP A 317 0.47 17.46 -20.12
N LEU A 318 0.58 18.65 -20.73
CA LEU A 318 -0.53 19.25 -21.47
C LEU A 318 -0.98 18.37 -22.65
N LYS A 319 -0.03 17.81 -23.42
CA LYS A 319 -0.35 16.88 -24.53
C LYS A 319 -1.06 15.62 -24.06
N VAL A 320 -0.66 15.04 -22.93
CA VAL A 320 -1.34 13.87 -22.35
C VAL A 320 -2.77 14.22 -21.92
N VAL A 321 -2.97 15.39 -21.30
CA VAL A 321 -4.31 15.85 -20.91
C VAL A 321 -5.19 16.10 -22.13
N GLU A 322 -4.63 16.62 -23.23
CA GLU A 322 -5.30 16.76 -24.53
C GLU A 322 -5.65 15.39 -25.15
N ASP A 323 -4.71 14.44 -25.19
CA ASP A 323 -4.91 13.08 -25.72
C ASP A 323 -6.01 12.32 -24.96
N LEU A 324 -6.09 12.53 -23.64
CA LEU A 324 -7.13 11.95 -22.79
C LEU A 324 -8.47 12.70 -22.86
N SER A 325 -8.58 13.74 -23.70
CA SER A 325 -9.79 14.55 -23.88
C SER A 325 -10.34 15.16 -22.59
N LEU A 326 -9.44 15.51 -21.66
CA LEU A 326 -9.79 16.05 -20.34
C LEU A 326 -10.05 17.57 -20.37
N LEU A 327 -9.57 18.26 -21.41
CA LEU A 327 -9.80 19.69 -21.62
C LEU A 327 -11.05 19.92 -22.48
N LYS A 328 -12.12 20.41 -21.84
CA LYS A 328 -13.35 20.83 -22.52
C LYS A 328 -13.32 22.33 -22.88
N PRO A 329 -14.06 22.79 -23.89
CA PRO A 329 -14.21 24.21 -24.19
C PRO A 329 -14.60 25.01 -22.94
N GLY A 330 -13.92 26.12 -22.71
CA GLY A 330 -14.08 26.95 -21.51
C GLY A 330 -13.16 26.58 -20.32
N ALA A 331 -12.42 25.47 -20.38
CA ALA A 331 -11.41 25.14 -19.36
C ALA A 331 -10.28 26.19 -19.34
N THR A 332 -9.67 26.38 -18.17
CA THR A 332 -8.55 27.31 -17.95
C THR A 332 -7.36 26.53 -17.41
N ILE A 333 -6.21 26.72 -18.03
CA ILE A 333 -4.92 26.15 -17.68
C ILE A 333 -4.07 27.26 -17.08
N VAL A 334 -3.37 26.97 -15.99
CA VAL A 334 -2.46 27.91 -15.31
C VAL A 334 -1.10 27.23 -15.18
N ALA A 335 -0.05 27.89 -15.63
CA ALA A 335 1.33 27.44 -15.52
C ALA A 335 2.16 28.53 -14.84
N ASP A 336 2.88 28.15 -13.79
CA ASP A 336 3.67 29.04 -12.93
C ASP A 336 5.17 28.86 -13.21
N ASN A 337 6.01 29.82 -12.79
CA ASN A 337 7.47 29.77 -12.99
C ASN A 337 7.92 29.74 -14.47
N VAL A 338 7.13 30.33 -15.38
CA VAL A 338 7.39 30.19 -16.81
C VAL A 338 8.57 31.04 -17.31
N LEU A 339 9.08 31.98 -16.51
CA LEU A 339 10.30 32.73 -16.80
C LEU A 339 11.51 32.20 -16.04
N ILE A 340 11.38 31.92 -14.73
CA ILE A 340 12.47 31.42 -13.90
C ILE A 340 11.93 30.35 -12.92
N PRO A 341 12.44 29.09 -12.95
CA PRO A 341 13.57 28.59 -13.74
C PRO A 341 13.33 28.47 -15.27
N GLY A 342 12.09 28.58 -15.74
CA GLY A 342 11.74 28.87 -17.15
C GLY A 342 11.21 27.68 -17.94
N ALA A 343 10.11 27.92 -18.69
CA ALA A 343 9.42 26.89 -19.49
C ALA A 343 9.25 27.28 -20.98
N PRO A 344 10.35 27.52 -21.74
CA PRO A 344 10.29 28.13 -23.07
C PRO A 344 9.50 27.31 -24.10
N GLU A 345 9.64 25.98 -24.11
CA GLU A 345 8.93 25.11 -25.04
C GLU A 345 7.42 25.06 -24.73
N TYR A 346 7.03 25.11 -23.47
CA TYR A 346 5.63 25.26 -23.06
C TYR A 346 5.07 26.58 -23.57
N ARG A 347 5.76 27.69 -23.29
CA ARG A 347 5.34 29.03 -23.73
C ARG A 347 5.15 29.12 -25.23
N LYS A 348 6.04 28.47 -26.01
CA LYS A 348 5.93 28.37 -27.46
C LYS A 348 4.74 27.52 -27.88
N TYR A 349 4.51 26.37 -27.24
CA TYR A 349 3.41 25.47 -27.52
C TYR A 349 2.05 26.15 -27.31
N VAL A 350 1.79 26.71 -26.12
CA VAL A 350 0.47 27.28 -25.78
C VAL A 350 0.14 28.58 -26.53
N ARG A 351 1.14 29.32 -27.01
CA ARG A 351 0.93 30.52 -27.84
C ARG A 351 0.70 30.19 -29.32
N GLY A 352 1.20 29.05 -29.79
CA GLY A 352 0.98 28.54 -31.15
C GLY A 352 -0.25 27.63 -31.29
N HIS A 353 -0.90 27.28 -30.19
CA HIS A 353 -1.97 26.29 -30.17
C HIS A 353 -3.33 26.88 -30.62
N LYS A 354 -3.90 26.35 -31.71
CA LYS A 354 -5.12 26.89 -32.34
C LYS A 354 -6.38 26.82 -31.45
N GLY A 355 -6.40 25.88 -30.50
CA GLY A 355 -7.51 25.69 -29.56
C GLY A 355 -7.36 26.43 -28.23
N LEU A 356 -6.29 27.21 -28.03
CA LEU A 356 -6.03 27.93 -26.78
C LEU A 356 -5.91 29.44 -27.03
N LYS A 357 -6.43 30.23 -26.10
CA LYS A 357 -6.15 31.66 -25.98
C LYS A 357 -5.34 31.92 -24.71
N THR A 358 -4.11 32.40 -24.87
CA THR A 358 -3.12 32.47 -23.78
C THR A 358 -2.64 33.89 -23.51
N TRP A 359 -2.50 34.26 -22.23
CA TRP A 359 -1.91 35.53 -21.76
C TRP A 359 -1.11 35.31 -20.47
N SER A 360 -0.29 36.29 -20.08
CA SER A 360 0.60 36.18 -18.91
C SER A 360 0.20 37.16 -17.80
N ILE A 361 0.42 36.77 -16.56
CA ILE A 361 0.21 37.58 -15.35
C ILE A 361 1.55 37.69 -14.60
N PRO A 362 2.08 38.89 -14.33
CA PRO A 362 3.30 39.05 -13.55
C PRO A 362 3.18 38.56 -12.11
N GLY A 363 4.25 37.98 -11.57
CA GLY A 363 4.34 37.45 -10.21
C GLY A 363 5.76 37.52 -9.63
N LEU A 364 5.92 37.04 -8.39
CA LEU A 364 7.21 36.95 -7.69
C LEU A 364 7.46 35.52 -7.22
N ILE A 365 8.71 35.06 -7.27
CA ILE A 365 9.11 33.72 -6.82
C ILE A 365 9.36 33.70 -5.32
N VAL A 366 8.38 33.29 -4.52
CA VAL A 366 8.53 33.19 -3.05
C VAL A 366 9.37 31.96 -2.66
N PRO A 367 10.33 32.04 -1.70
CA PRO A 367 10.56 33.11 -0.72
C PRO A 367 11.49 34.25 -1.18
N SER A 368 11.86 34.31 -2.46
CA SER A 368 12.58 35.47 -3.01
C SER A 368 11.59 36.54 -3.51
N ASP A 369 12.11 37.71 -3.89
CA ASP A 369 11.34 38.74 -4.59
C ASP A 369 11.78 38.85 -6.07
N LEU A 370 12.26 37.75 -6.65
CA LEU A 370 12.62 37.70 -8.06
C LEU A 370 11.36 37.73 -8.92
N GLN A 371 11.41 38.53 -9.98
CA GLN A 371 10.31 38.69 -10.92
C GLN A 371 10.11 37.44 -11.78
N ASP A 372 8.86 37.03 -11.94
CA ASP A 372 8.44 35.90 -12.76
C ASP A 372 7.02 36.14 -13.33
N GLU A 373 6.45 35.16 -14.03
CA GLU A 373 5.12 35.22 -14.63
C GLU A 373 4.39 33.89 -14.50
N MET A 374 3.05 33.97 -14.46
CA MET A 374 2.15 32.84 -14.71
C MET A 374 1.51 32.97 -16.09
N ASP A 375 1.54 31.90 -16.89
CA ASP A 375 0.78 31.81 -18.14
C ASP A 375 -0.61 31.23 -17.87
N ILE A 376 -1.65 31.91 -18.39
CA ILE A 376 -3.05 31.51 -18.34
C ILE A 376 -3.52 31.20 -19.75
N SER A 377 -4.00 29.97 -19.98
CA SER A 377 -4.52 29.54 -21.29
C SER A 377 -5.98 29.12 -21.17
N ARG A 378 -6.87 29.69 -21.98
CA ARG A 378 -8.29 29.30 -22.05
C ARG A 378 -8.55 28.44 -23.28
N VAL A 379 -9.20 27.30 -23.08
CA VAL A 379 -9.65 26.41 -24.16
C VAL A 379 -10.84 27.03 -24.87
N LEU A 380 -10.74 27.23 -26.18
CA LEU A 380 -11.72 27.91 -27.03
C LEU A 380 -12.92 27.03 -27.39
#